data_AF-A0A2M8P9F4-F1
#
_entry.id   AF-A0A2M8P9F4-F1
#
_cell.length_a   1.000
_cell.length_b   1.000
_cell.length_c   1.000
_cell.angle_alpha   90.00
_cell.angle_beta   90.00
_cell.angle_gamma   90.00
#
_symmetry.space_group_name_H-M   'P 1'
#
loop_
_entity.id
_entity.type
_entity.pdbx_description
1 polymer ?
#
loop_
_entity_poly.entity_id
_entity_poly.type
_entity_poly.pdbx_seq_one_letter_code
_entity_poly.pdbx_strand_id
1 'polypeptide(L)'
;QGTTITIRKFPEKRLTVEDLVKFGSFTSGVAEFFEACVVSRLNIVVSGGTGSGKTTLLNVLSSFIPEDERIITVEDSAELQLAQRHVVRLETAPPIPGEEEIGKLEIRDLVKGTLRMRPDRLVVGECRSGEALDMLQAMNTGHDGSLTTVHANSPRDAVARLETLCMMAGMDLPVEVIRSQIASAVHLFIQQARLKDGSRKVVQITELQGMEGSRVTLQDIFLYKTDNHRGQGYSHEGGGTLEPTGFPPKFLDQFKQYGFNLPARIFKGGSF
;
A
#
# COMPACT_ATOMS: atom_id res chain seq x y z
N GLN A 1 -25.37 20.31 -25.12
CA GLN A 1 -23.96 20.07 -24.72
C GLN A 1 -23.53 18.82 -25.49
N GLY A 2 -22.54 18.96 -26.38
CA GLY A 2 -22.15 17.88 -27.32
C GLY A 2 -21.26 16.81 -26.68
N THR A 3 -20.60 16.00 -27.51
CA THR A 3 -19.69 14.94 -27.08
C THR A 3 -18.58 15.45 -26.16
N THR A 4 -18.37 14.76 -25.04
CA THR A 4 -17.29 15.03 -24.08
C THR A 4 -16.28 13.88 -24.12
N ILE A 5 -14.99 14.22 -24.14
CA ILE A 5 -13.88 13.25 -24.14
C ILE A 5 -13.00 13.54 -22.92
N THR A 6 -12.57 12.49 -22.21
CA THR A 6 -11.58 12.57 -21.13
C THR A 6 -10.37 11.71 -21.50
N ILE A 7 -9.18 12.29 -21.49
CA ILE A 7 -7.93 11.61 -21.84
C ILE A 7 -7.05 11.53 -20.59
N ARG A 8 -6.67 10.32 -20.20
CA ARG A 8 -5.72 10.08 -19.11
C ARG A 8 -4.32 9.88 -19.69
N LYS A 9 -3.41 10.81 -19.42
CA LYS A 9 -2.00 10.70 -19.80
C LYS A 9 -1.18 10.18 -18.62
N PHE A 10 -0.29 9.22 -18.88
CA PHE A 10 0.69 8.77 -17.92
C PHE A 10 2.01 9.51 -18.14
N PRO A 11 2.69 9.95 -17.07
CA PRO A 11 3.97 10.61 -17.20
C PRO A 11 5.02 9.65 -17.78
N GLU A 12 5.81 10.12 -18.75
CA GLU A 12 6.92 9.35 -19.33
C GLU A 12 8.04 9.11 -18.32
N LYS A 13 8.30 10.10 -17.46
CA LYS A 13 9.30 10.00 -16.39
C LYS A 13 8.69 9.37 -15.14
N ARG A 14 9.23 8.22 -14.74
CA ARG A 14 8.94 7.58 -13.45
C ARG A 14 9.54 8.41 -12.32
N LEU A 15 8.76 8.65 -11.28
CA LEU A 15 9.26 9.27 -10.06
C LEU A 15 10.05 8.23 -9.25
N THR A 16 11.22 8.62 -8.76
CA THR A 16 12.08 7.76 -7.94
C THR A 16 11.92 8.06 -6.45
N VAL A 17 12.53 7.23 -5.61
CA VAL A 17 12.62 7.47 -4.16
C VAL A 17 13.23 8.84 -3.88
N GLU A 18 14.30 9.20 -4.58
CA GLU A 18 15.00 10.47 -4.44
C GLU A 18 14.12 11.65 -4.81
N ASP A 19 13.28 11.52 -5.85
CA ASP A 19 12.31 12.54 -6.22
C ASP A 19 11.31 12.79 -5.07
N LEU A 20 10.77 11.72 -4.47
CA LEU A 20 9.79 11.83 -3.37
C LEU A 20 10.41 12.40 -2.09
N VAL A 21 11.67 12.03 -1.78
CA VAL A 21 12.43 12.65 -0.68
C VAL A 21 12.67 14.14 -0.96
N LYS A 22 13.04 14.50 -2.20
CA LYS A 22 13.27 15.90 -2.61
C LYS A 22 11.98 16.73 -2.55
N PHE A 23 10.83 16.15 -2.87
CA PHE A 23 9.52 16.79 -2.69
C PHE A 23 9.08 16.85 -1.22
N GLY A 24 9.85 16.25 -0.31
CA GLY A 24 9.56 16.13 1.11
C GLY A 24 8.32 15.28 1.37
N SER A 25 7.96 14.33 0.50
CA SER A 25 6.84 13.41 0.72
C SER A 25 7.08 12.51 1.94
N PHE A 26 8.36 12.21 2.19
CA PHE A 26 8.89 11.57 3.39
C PHE A 26 10.39 11.89 3.50
N THR A 27 11.00 11.58 4.64
CA THR A 27 12.42 11.84 4.90
C THR A 27 13.30 10.69 4.38
N SER A 28 14.62 10.91 4.25
CA SER A 28 15.55 9.84 3.88
C SER A 28 15.55 8.67 4.86
N GLY A 29 15.46 8.94 6.17
CA GLY A 29 15.35 7.89 7.18
C GLY A 29 14.07 7.05 7.04
N VAL A 30 12.97 7.66 6.58
CA VAL A 30 11.73 6.93 6.25
C VAL A 30 11.88 6.15 4.93
N ALA A 31 12.68 6.65 3.98
CA ALA A 31 13.00 5.90 2.77
C ALA A 31 13.80 4.61 3.08
N GLU A 32 14.82 4.69 3.94
CA GLU A 32 15.57 3.52 4.44
C GLU A 32 14.64 2.54 5.18
N PHE A 33 13.69 3.07 5.95
CA PHE A 33 12.67 2.26 6.60
C PHE A 33 11.75 1.54 5.59
N PHE A 34 11.29 2.21 4.54
CA PHE A 34 10.48 1.59 3.50
C PHE A 34 11.24 0.53 2.71
N GLU A 35 12.50 0.76 2.40
CA GLU A 35 13.37 -0.24 1.78
C GLU A 35 13.46 -1.49 2.67
N ALA A 36 13.74 -1.32 3.96
CA ALA A 36 13.79 -2.42 4.92
C ALA A 36 12.45 -3.18 4.98
N CYS A 37 11.31 -2.49 5.00
CA CYS A 37 9.99 -3.11 4.96
C CYS A 37 9.78 -3.97 3.71
N VAL A 38 10.09 -3.44 2.53
CA VAL A 38 9.85 -4.14 1.26
C VAL A 38 10.82 -5.31 1.09
N VAL A 39 12.11 -5.12 1.33
CA VAL A 39 13.11 -6.18 1.18
C VAL A 39 12.89 -7.29 2.21
N SER A 40 12.47 -6.95 3.43
CA SER A 40 12.13 -7.93 4.47
C SER A 40 10.76 -8.61 4.26
N ARG A 41 10.12 -8.42 3.09
CA ARG A 41 8.86 -9.07 2.71
C ARG A 41 7.67 -8.72 3.61
N LEU A 42 7.59 -7.49 4.12
CA LEU A 42 6.38 -7.03 4.79
C LEU A 42 5.27 -6.76 3.78
N ASN A 43 4.05 -7.22 4.10
CA ASN A 43 2.85 -6.89 3.34
C ASN A 43 2.39 -5.47 3.66
N ILE A 44 2.29 -4.62 2.62
CA ILE A 44 2.03 -3.18 2.77
C ILE A 44 0.77 -2.78 2.02
N VAL A 45 -0.09 -2.03 2.70
CA VAL A 45 -1.29 -1.41 2.13
C VAL A 45 -1.10 0.10 2.08
N VAL A 46 -1.04 0.68 0.88
CA VAL A 46 -1.02 2.13 0.69
C VAL A 46 -2.45 2.65 0.63
N SER A 47 -2.85 3.46 1.62
CA SER A 47 -4.19 4.02 1.70
C SER A 47 -4.23 5.52 1.42
N GLY A 48 -5.37 6.03 0.96
CA GLY A 48 -5.52 7.46 0.64
C GLY A 48 -6.71 7.81 -0.24
N GLY A 49 -7.07 9.09 -0.24
CA GLY A 49 -8.14 9.63 -1.09
C GLY A 49 -7.79 9.65 -2.58
N THR A 50 -8.79 9.87 -3.43
CA THR A 50 -8.59 10.05 -4.89
C THR A 50 -7.59 11.18 -5.16
N GLY A 51 -6.61 10.92 -6.03
CA GLY A 51 -5.59 11.91 -6.39
C GLY A 51 -4.56 12.22 -5.29
N SER A 52 -4.46 11.43 -4.22
CA SER A 52 -3.41 11.60 -3.20
C SER A 52 -2.03 11.12 -3.67
N GLY A 53 -1.97 10.27 -4.70
CA GLY A 53 -0.72 9.71 -5.23
C GLY A 53 -0.40 8.29 -4.75
N LYS A 54 -1.40 7.50 -4.34
CA LYS A 54 -1.23 6.10 -3.92
C LYS A 54 -0.42 5.27 -4.92
N THR A 55 -0.83 5.24 -6.19
CA THR A 55 -0.14 4.45 -7.24
C THR A 55 1.29 4.92 -7.47
N THR A 56 1.55 6.22 -7.36
CA THR A 56 2.92 6.77 -7.41
C THR A 56 3.78 6.23 -6.28
N LEU A 57 3.27 6.27 -5.04
CA LEU A 57 3.99 5.73 -3.89
C LEU A 57 4.15 4.21 -3.99
N LEU A 58 3.11 3.49 -4.44
CA LEU A 58 3.16 2.05 -4.67
C LEU A 58 4.26 1.69 -5.67
N ASN A 59 4.40 2.45 -6.75
CA ASN A 59 5.44 2.24 -7.76
C ASN A 59 6.85 2.45 -7.17
N VAL A 60 7.03 3.45 -6.32
CA VAL A 60 8.29 3.72 -5.61
C VAL A 60 8.61 2.64 -4.58
N LEU A 61 7.62 2.18 -3.81
CA LEU A 61 7.82 1.05 -2.88
C LEU A 61 8.17 -0.23 -3.65
N SER A 62 7.49 -0.47 -4.77
CA SER A 62 7.74 -1.63 -5.62
C SER A 62 9.15 -1.62 -6.20
N SER A 63 9.82 -0.46 -6.37
CA SER A 63 11.21 -0.42 -6.85
C SER A 63 12.23 -0.92 -5.84
N PHE A 64 11.87 -1.06 -4.56
CA PHE A 64 12.73 -1.70 -3.56
C PHE A 64 12.68 -3.23 -3.60
N ILE A 65 11.79 -3.83 -4.40
CA ILE A 65 11.73 -5.28 -4.56
C ILE A 65 13.02 -5.77 -5.23
N PRO A 66 13.73 -6.78 -4.68
CA PRO A 66 14.95 -7.34 -5.25
C PRO A 66 14.80 -7.80 -6.71
N GLU A 67 15.88 -7.66 -7.48
CA GLU A 67 15.93 -7.97 -8.92
C GLU A 67 15.77 -9.46 -9.27
N ASP A 68 16.02 -10.34 -8.33
CA ASP A 68 15.91 -11.80 -8.46
C ASP A 68 14.50 -12.34 -8.16
N GLU A 69 13.60 -11.49 -7.65
CA GLU A 69 12.22 -11.87 -7.35
C GLU A 69 11.30 -11.73 -8.57
N ARG A 70 10.41 -12.70 -8.76
CA ARG A 70 9.36 -12.67 -9.78
C ARG A 70 8.15 -11.89 -9.28
N ILE A 71 7.83 -10.81 -9.97
CA ILE A 71 6.76 -9.89 -9.61
C ILE A 71 5.59 -10.05 -10.58
N ILE A 72 4.38 -10.17 -10.05
CA ILE A 72 3.16 -10.10 -10.87
C ILE A 72 2.37 -8.86 -10.46
N THR A 73 2.11 -7.98 -11.43
CA THR A 73 1.23 -6.82 -11.23
C THR A 73 -0.17 -7.13 -11.75
N VAL A 74 -1.19 -6.65 -11.04
CA VAL A 74 -2.60 -6.79 -11.43
C VAL A 74 -3.28 -5.43 -11.34
N GLU A 75 -3.79 -4.91 -12.46
CA GLU A 75 -4.34 -3.55 -12.54
C GLU A 75 -5.59 -3.46 -13.43
N ASP A 76 -6.49 -2.51 -13.15
CA ASP A 76 -7.58 -2.14 -14.07
C ASP A 76 -7.05 -1.52 -15.35
N SER A 77 -6.07 -0.62 -15.20
CA SER A 77 -5.33 -0.01 -16.29
C SER A 77 -3.85 -0.02 -15.91
N ALA A 78 -2.96 -0.39 -16.83
CA ALA A 78 -1.53 -0.49 -16.54
C ALA A 78 -0.90 0.87 -16.17
N GLU A 79 -0.71 1.13 -14.88
CA GLU A 79 -0.09 2.34 -14.32
C GLU A 79 1.29 2.05 -13.70
N LEU A 80 1.47 0.86 -13.15
CA LEU A 80 2.70 0.45 -12.50
C LEU A 80 3.80 0.23 -13.53
N GLN A 81 4.96 0.81 -13.24
CA GLN A 81 6.11 0.74 -14.11
C GLN A 81 7.34 0.29 -13.34
N LEU A 82 7.36 -1.00 -13.03
CA LEU A 82 8.47 -1.65 -12.36
C LEU A 82 9.67 -1.78 -13.32
N ALA A 83 10.88 -1.61 -12.77
CA ALA A 83 12.14 -1.65 -13.52
C ALA A 83 12.82 -3.01 -13.46
N GLN A 84 12.41 -3.86 -12.52
CA GLN A 84 12.96 -5.18 -12.30
C GLN A 84 12.82 -6.08 -13.53
N ARG A 85 13.72 -7.05 -13.65
CA ARG A 85 13.78 -7.96 -14.80
C ARG A 85 12.58 -8.89 -14.94
N HIS A 86 12.09 -9.45 -13.84
CA HIS A 86 11.09 -10.53 -13.87
C HIS A 86 9.68 -10.04 -13.50
N VAL A 87 9.11 -9.15 -14.32
CA VAL A 87 7.78 -8.59 -14.11
C VAL A 87 6.79 -9.17 -15.12
N VAL A 88 5.71 -9.79 -14.63
CA VAL A 88 4.54 -10.14 -15.44
C VAL A 88 3.41 -9.15 -15.14
N ARG A 89 2.89 -8.52 -16.19
CA ARG A 89 1.82 -7.52 -16.06
C ARG A 89 0.50 -8.13 -16.49
N LEU A 90 -0.48 -8.10 -15.61
CA LEU A 90 -1.85 -8.51 -15.88
C LEU A 90 -2.76 -7.29 -15.78
N GLU A 91 -3.64 -7.16 -16.76
CA GLU A 91 -4.60 -6.07 -16.87
C GLU A 91 -5.99 -6.65 -17.04
N THR A 92 -7.00 -5.99 -16.47
CA THR A 92 -8.40 -6.37 -16.69
C THR A 92 -8.77 -6.27 -18.17
N ALA A 93 -9.77 -7.04 -18.58
CA ALA A 93 -10.28 -7.01 -19.95
C ALA A 93 -11.79 -6.75 -19.92
N PRO A 94 -12.30 -5.84 -20.77
CA PRO A 94 -13.74 -5.72 -20.98
C PRO A 94 -14.29 -6.98 -21.67
N PRO A 95 -15.60 -7.22 -21.63
CA PRO A 95 -16.21 -8.29 -22.41
C PRO A 95 -15.97 -8.09 -23.91
N ILE A 96 -16.06 -9.18 -24.66
CA ILE A 96 -15.98 -9.17 -26.13
C ILE A 96 -17.13 -8.33 -26.69
N PRO A 97 -16.90 -7.44 -27.68
CA PRO A 97 -17.94 -6.61 -28.25
C PRO A 97 -19.15 -7.43 -28.74
N GLY A 98 -20.34 -7.14 -28.22
CA GLY A 98 -21.59 -7.82 -28.58
C GLY A 98 -22.01 -8.95 -27.63
N GLU A 99 -21.19 -9.27 -26.62
CA GLU A 99 -21.50 -10.26 -25.58
C GLU A 99 -21.41 -9.58 -24.21
N GLU A 100 -22.35 -9.84 -23.29
CA GLU A 100 -22.41 -9.10 -22.02
C GLU A 100 -21.32 -9.52 -21.01
N GLU A 101 -20.95 -10.80 -20.96
CA GLU A 101 -20.05 -11.34 -19.92
C GLU A 101 -18.85 -12.13 -20.45
N ILE A 102 -18.87 -12.54 -21.73
CA ILE A 102 -17.81 -13.42 -22.26
C ILE A 102 -16.54 -12.61 -22.50
N GLY A 103 -15.41 -13.16 -22.03
CA GLY A 103 -14.08 -12.55 -22.18
C GLY A 103 -13.77 -11.42 -21.20
N LYS A 104 -14.72 -11.05 -20.33
CA LYS A 104 -14.49 -10.10 -19.24
C LYS A 104 -13.55 -10.73 -18.22
N LEU A 105 -12.52 -9.98 -17.82
CA LEU A 105 -11.59 -10.36 -16.76
C LEU A 105 -11.52 -9.24 -15.74
N GLU A 106 -11.91 -9.51 -14.50
CA GLU A 106 -11.81 -8.57 -13.39
C GLU A 106 -10.51 -8.80 -12.60
N ILE A 107 -10.13 -7.84 -11.74
CA ILE A 107 -8.93 -7.97 -10.89
C ILE A 107 -8.97 -9.29 -10.11
N ARG A 108 -10.15 -9.68 -9.63
CA ARG A 108 -10.34 -10.92 -8.87
C ARG A 108 -9.94 -12.17 -9.66
N ASP A 109 -10.31 -12.24 -10.94
CA ASP A 109 -9.98 -13.37 -11.81
C ASP A 109 -8.47 -13.46 -12.02
N LEU A 110 -7.84 -12.31 -12.24
CA LEU A 110 -6.40 -12.20 -12.42
C LEU A 110 -5.64 -12.60 -11.15
N VAL A 111 -6.04 -12.10 -9.98
CA VAL A 111 -5.44 -12.45 -8.68
C VAL A 111 -5.51 -13.95 -8.42
N LYS A 112 -6.65 -14.61 -8.68
CA LYS A 112 -6.76 -16.07 -8.56
C LYS A 112 -5.85 -16.81 -9.53
N GLY A 113 -5.67 -16.27 -10.73
CA GLY A 113 -4.74 -16.78 -11.73
C GLY A 113 -3.28 -16.70 -11.26
N THR A 114 -2.89 -15.60 -10.62
CA THR A 114 -1.50 -15.36 -10.20
C THR A 114 -0.99 -16.40 -9.21
N LEU A 115 -1.86 -16.96 -8.35
CA LEU A 115 -1.48 -17.98 -7.36
C LEU A 115 -0.89 -19.26 -7.99
N ARG A 116 -1.14 -19.50 -9.28
CA ARG A 116 -0.57 -20.64 -10.04
C ARG A 116 0.66 -20.26 -10.86
N MET A 117 1.03 -18.99 -10.88
CA MET A 117 2.13 -18.45 -11.67
C MET A 117 3.44 -18.35 -10.88
N ARG A 118 3.44 -18.88 -9.65
CA ARG A 118 4.57 -18.86 -8.69
C ARG A 118 5.21 -17.47 -8.56
N PRO A 119 4.45 -16.41 -8.21
CA PRO A 119 5.04 -15.12 -7.91
C PRO A 119 5.86 -15.20 -6.62
N ASP A 120 6.96 -14.45 -6.55
CA ASP A 120 7.57 -14.08 -5.28
C ASP A 120 6.84 -12.87 -4.68
N ARG A 121 6.32 -11.97 -5.54
CA ARG A 121 5.58 -10.78 -5.15
C ARG A 121 4.30 -10.62 -5.96
N LEU A 122 3.22 -10.27 -5.27
CA LEU A 122 1.98 -9.83 -5.88
C LEU A 122 1.76 -8.34 -5.60
N VAL A 123 1.61 -7.54 -6.66
CA VAL A 123 1.32 -6.11 -6.56
C VAL A 123 -0.03 -5.83 -7.21
N VAL A 124 -1.03 -5.51 -6.39
CA VAL A 124 -2.37 -5.16 -6.88
C VAL A 124 -2.50 -3.64 -6.92
N GLY A 125 -2.84 -3.08 -8.08
CA GLY A 125 -2.89 -1.63 -8.27
C GLY A 125 -3.83 -0.93 -7.29
N GLU A 126 -5.06 -1.42 -7.15
CA GLU A 126 -6.02 -0.95 -6.16
C GLU A 126 -7.08 -2.03 -5.88
N CYS A 127 -7.34 -2.33 -4.61
CA CYS A 127 -8.47 -3.16 -4.21
C CYS A 127 -9.77 -2.32 -4.14
N ARG A 128 -10.79 -2.74 -4.87
CA ARG A 128 -12.11 -2.13 -5.07
C ARG A 128 -13.28 -3.07 -4.79
N SER A 129 -13.09 -4.38 -4.80
CA SER A 129 -14.14 -5.38 -4.56
C SER A 129 -13.62 -6.66 -3.86
N GLY A 130 -14.26 -7.80 -4.11
CA GLY A 130 -14.01 -9.10 -3.47
C GLY A 130 -12.59 -9.66 -3.63
N GLU A 131 -11.79 -9.15 -4.58
CA GLU A 131 -10.38 -9.52 -4.72
C GLU A 131 -9.55 -9.20 -3.48
N ALA A 132 -10.01 -8.29 -2.61
CA ALA A 132 -9.34 -7.99 -1.35
C ALA A 132 -9.17 -9.27 -0.50
N LEU A 133 -10.17 -10.16 -0.49
CA LEU A 133 -10.08 -11.42 0.26
C LEU A 133 -9.09 -12.38 -0.38
N ASP A 134 -9.12 -12.53 -1.71
CA ASP A 134 -8.18 -13.39 -2.45
C ASP A 134 -6.73 -12.89 -2.27
N MET A 135 -6.54 -11.57 -2.21
CA MET A 135 -5.25 -10.94 -1.96
C MET A 135 -4.76 -11.17 -0.52
N LEU A 136 -5.62 -11.01 0.49
CA LEU A 136 -5.25 -11.32 1.88
C LEU A 136 -4.90 -12.80 2.04
N GLN A 137 -5.59 -13.70 1.33
CA GLN A 137 -5.24 -15.10 1.29
C GLN A 137 -3.87 -15.33 0.65
N ALA A 138 -3.57 -14.66 -0.47
CA ALA A 138 -2.25 -14.71 -1.11
C ALA A 138 -1.14 -14.30 -0.13
N MET A 139 -1.35 -13.20 0.58
CA MET A 139 -0.45 -12.67 1.62
C MET A 139 -0.21 -13.64 2.78
N ASN A 140 -1.18 -14.50 3.12
CA ASN A 140 -1.05 -15.50 4.18
C ASN A 140 -0.48 -16.84 3.67
N THR A 141 -0.38 -17.06 2.35
CA THR A 141 -0.10 -18.37 1.74
C THR A 141 1.16 -18.38 0.87
N GLY A 142 2.22 -17.72 1.35
CA GLY A 142 3.56 -17.80 0.73
C GLY A 142 3.84 -16.78 -0.36
N HIS A 143 2.99 -15.75 -0.49
CA HIS A 143 3.23 -14.58 -1.34
C HIS A 143 3.47 -13.34 -0.45
N ASP A 144 4.37 -13.50 0.52
CA ASP A 144 4.74 -12.43 1.46
C ASP A 144 5.35 -11.24 0.72
N GLY A 145 5.31 -10.08 1.34
CA GLY A 145 5.85 -8.87 0.76
C GLY A 145 5.00 -8.29 -0.37
N SER A 146 3.73 -8.71 -0.46
CA SER A 146 2.76 -8.19 -1.42
C SER A 146 2.37 -6.75 -1.09
N LEU A 147 2.06 -5.99 -2.13
CA LEU A 147 1.75 -4.57 -2.05
C LEU A 147 0.39 -4.29 -2.69
N THR A 148 -0.39 -3.38 -2.10
CA THR A 148 -1.62 -2.90 -2.75
C THR A 148 -1.92 -1.45 -2.42
N THR A 149 -2.90 -0.88 -3.10
CA THR A 149 -3.56 0.33 -2.66
C THR A 149 -5.03 0.12 -2.30
N VAL A 150 -5.55 0.95 -1.40
CA VAL A 150 -6.98 1.00 -1.07
C VAL A 150 -7.42 2.44 -0.85
N HIS A 151 -8.64 2.78 -1.26
CA HIS A 151 -9.20 4.09 -0.96
C HIS A 151 -9.68 4.17 0.49
N ALA A 152 -9.05 5.00 1.31
CA ALA A 152 -9.45 5.26 2.70
C ALA A 152 -8.90 6.59 3.22
N ASN A 153 -9.58 7.17 4.22
CA ASN A 153 -9.22 8.48 4.79
C ASN A 153 -8.24 8.38 5.96
N SER A 154 -8.08 7.19 6.54
CA SER A 154 -7.12 6.88 7.59
C SER A 154 -6.73 5.40 7.55
N PRO A 155 -5.63 4.99 8.22
CA PRO A 155 -5.30 3.57 8.39
C PRO A 155 -6.40 2.75 9.07
N ARG A 156 -7.12 3.34 10.03
CA ARG A 156 -8.28 2.68 10.66
C ARG A 156 -9.42 2.47 9.67
N ASP A 157 -9.70 3.47 8.84
CA ASP A 157 -10.70 3.34 7.77
C ASP A 157 -10.22 2.35 6.70
N ALA A 158 -8.92 2.21 6.46
CA ALA A 158 -8.37 1.23 5.53
C ALA A 158 -8.66 -0.21 6.00
N VAL A 159 -8.54 -0.49 7.30
CA VAL A 159 -8.96 -1.78 7.88
C VAL A 159 -10.45 -2.03 7.66
N ALA A 160 -11.31 -1.05 8.01
CA ALA A 160 -12.76 -1.18 7.82
C ALA A 160 -13.15 -1.32 6.34
N ARG A 161 -12.40 -0.65 5.45
CA ARG A 161 -12.58 -0.75 4.00
C ARG A 161 -12.21 -2.14 3.51
N LEU A 162 -11.06 -2.68 3.89
CA LEU A 162 -10.66 -4.05 3.56
C LEU A 162 -11.70 -5.06 4.05
N GLU A 163 -12.23 -4.89 5.26
CA GLU A 163 -13.32 -5.73 5.79
C GLU A 163 -14.54 -5.70 4.87
N THR A 164 -14.98 -4.51 4.46
CA THR A 164 -16.12 -4.34 3.54
C THR A 164 -15.85 -4.98 2.18
N LEU A 165 -14.65 -4.77 1.62
CA LEU A 165 -14.26 -5.35 0.34
C LEU A 165 -14.24 -6.88 0.40
N CYS A 166 -13.78 -7.46 1.51
CA CYS A 166 -13.80 -8.91 1.71
C CYS A 166 -15.22 -9.48 1.76
N MET A 167 -16.18 -8.77 2.36
CA MET A 167 -17.60 -9.19 2.36
C MET A 167 -18.19 -9.21 0.94
N MET A 168 -17.67 -8.40 0.01
CA MET A 168 -18.09 -8.41 -1.40
C MET A 168 -17.55 -9.62 -2.17
N ALA A 169 -16.71 -10.46 -1.57
CA ALA A 169 -16.18 -11.67 -2.21
C ALA A 169 -17.24 -12.78 -2.39
N GLY A 170 -18.45 -12.60 -1.83
CA GLY A 170 -19.54 -13.57 -1.93
C GLY A 170 -19.35 -14.82 -1.07
N MET A 171 -18.40 -14.78 -0.13
CA MET A 171 -18.27 -15.81 0.91
C MET A 171 -18.97 -15.35 2.19
N ASP A 172 -19.77 -16.23 2.79
CA ASP A 172 -20.44 -15.97 4.06
C ASP A 172 -19.47 -16.23 5.22
N LEU A 173 -18.52 -15.32 5.40
CA LEU A 173 -17.53 -15.37 6.49
C LEU A 173 -17.93 -14.43 7.63
N PRO A 174 -17.87 -14.88 8.90
CA PRO A 174 -18.04 -13.98 10.03
C PRO A 174 -17.01 -12.84 9.99
N VAL A 175 -17.42 -11.64 10.40
CA VAL A 175 -16.58 -10.44 10.38
C VAL A 175 -15.29 -10.64 11.19
N GLU A 176 -15.36 -11.38 12.29
CA GLU A 176 -14.21 -11.72 13.13
C GLU A 176 -13.15 -12.52 12.34
N VAL A 177 -13.57 -13.41 11.44
CA VAL A 177 -12.67 -14.19 10.59
C VAL A 177 -12.00 -13.27 9.57
N ILE A 178 -12.74 -12.35 8.96
CA ILE A 178 -12.17 -11.36 8.03
C ILE A 178 -11.14 -10.47 8.75
N ARG A 179 -11.46 -9.98 9.95
CA ARG A 179 -10.51 -9.20 10.76
C ARG A 179 -9.26 -9.99 11.13
N SER A 180 -9.42 -11.27 11.44
CA SER A 180 -8.29 -12.18 11.70
C SER A 180 -7.42 -12.36 10.46
N GLN A 181 -8.02 -12.51 9.28
CA GLN A 181 -7.29 -12.57 8.01
C GLN A 181 -6.51 -11.27 7.75
N ILE A 182 -7.14 -10.10 7.93
CA ILE A 182 -6.46 -8.80 7.81
C ILE A 182 -5.30 -8.70 8.79
N ALA A 183 -5.53 -9.06 10.05
CA ALA A 183 -4.54 -8.96 11.11
C ALA A 183 -3.36 -9.92 10.97
N SER A 184 -3.56 -11.06 10.30
CA SER A 184 -2.50 -12.01 9.97
C SER A 184 -1.73 -11.59 8.72
N ALA A 185 -2.41 -11.02 7.73
CA ALA A 185 -1.82 -10.75 6.42
C ALA A 185 -1.07 -9.41 6.37
N VAL A 186 -1.65 -8.34 6.92
CA VAL A 186 -1.15 -6.97 6.72
C VAL A 186 -0.20 -6.57 7.84
N HIS A 187 0.97 -6.06 7.47
CA HIS A 187 1.96 -5.58 8.45
C HIS A 187 1.91 -4.06 8.61
N LEU A 188 1.75 -3.33 7.50
CA LEU A 188 1.91 -1.88 7.48
C LEU A 188 0.86 -1.19 6.61
N PHE A 189 0.29 -0.11 7.14
CA PHE A 189 -0.49 0.86 6.38
C PHE A 189 0.33 2.12 6.17
N ILE A 190 0.38 2.61 4.93
CA ILE A 190 1.01 3.89 4.60
C ILE A 190 -0.07 4.82 4.04
N GLN A 191 -0.43 5.84 4.82
CA GLN A 191 -1.46 6.81 4.46
C GLN A 191 -0.84 7.93 3.62
N GLN A 192 -1.29 8.06 2.38
CA GLN A 192 -0.95 9.13 1.46
C GLN A 192 -2.09 10.15 1.36
N ALA A 193 -1.78 11.43 1.53
CA ALA A 193 -2.76 12.52 1.39
C ALA A 193 -2.28 13.63 0.47
N ARG A 194 -3.23 14.33 -0.15
CA ARG A 194 -3.00 15.64 -0.77
C ARG A 194 -3.34 16.71 0.26
N LEU A 195 -2.37 17.53 0.63
CA LEU A 195 -2.53 18.60 1.62
C LEU A 195 -3.16 19.85 1.00
N LYS A 196 -3.51 20.84 1.82
CA LYS A 196 -4.19 22.07 1.38
C LYS A 196 -3.36 22.92 0.39
N ASP A 197 -2.04 22.85 0.48
CA ASP A 197 -1.11 23.49 -0.46
C ASP A 197 -1.00 22.72 -1.81
N GLY A 198 -1.74 21.61 -1.95
CA GLY A 198 -1.74 20.76 -3.13
C GLY A 198 -0.60 19.74 -3.16
N SER A 199 0.34 19.79 -2.22
CA SER A 199 1.43 18.82 -2.10
C SER A 199 0.89 17.43 -1.73
N ARG A 200 1.60 16.39 -2.16
CA ARG A 200 1.27 15.00 -1.86
C ARG A 200 2.30 14.47 -0.88
N LYS A 201 1.85 14.02 0.29
CA LYS A 201 2.71 13.61 1.41
C LYS A 201 2.26 12.26 1.95
N VAL A 202 3.22 11.48 2.42
CA VAL A 202 2.92 10.40 3.36
C VAL A 202 2.64 11.08 4.69
N VAL A 203 1.44 10.88 5.21
CA VAL A 203 0.96 11.60 6.40
C VAL A 203 0.93 10.75 7.66
N GLN A 204 0.90 9.43 7.50
CA GLN A 204 0.84 8.51 8.61
C GLN A 204 1.38 7.15 8.16
N ILE A 205 2.19 6.53 9.01
CA ILE A 205 2.70 5.17 8.81
C ILE A 205 2.33 4.38 10.06
N THR A 206 1.53 3.34 9.87
CA THR A 206 0.87 2.62 10.97
C THR A 206 1.12 1.13 10.84
N GLU A 207 1.68 0.54 11.89
CA GLU A 207 1.83 -0.89 12.03
C GLU A 207 0.53 -1.54 12.49
N LEU A 208 0.18 -2.67 11.90
CA LEU A 208 -0.85 -3.55 12.44
C LEU A 208 -0.26 -4.41 13.56
N GLN A 209 -0.84 -4.33 14.75
CA GLN A 209 -0.31 -4.97 15.96
C GLN A 209 -0.89 -6.36 16.25
N GLY A 210 -1.97 -6.73 15.56
CA GLY A 210 -2.74 -7.95 15.77
C GLY A 210 -4.20 -7.64 16.14
N MET A 211 -4.80 -8.51 16.95
CA MET A 211 -6.18 -8.35 17.45
C MET A 211 -6.22 -8.35 18.98
N GLU A 212 -7.11 -7.53 19.53
CA GLU A 212 -7.54 -7.58 20.93
C GLU A 212 -9.05 -7.84 20.96
N GLY A 213 -9.43 -9.06 21.34
CA GLY A 213 -10.81 -9.54 21.15
C GLY A 213 -11.22 -9.51 19.68
N SER A 214 -12.26 -8.73 19.34
CA SER A 214 -12.76 -8.57 17.97
C SER A 214 -12.25 -7.32 17.25
N ARG A 215 -11.31 -6.58 17.85
CA ARG A 215 -10.78 -5.32 17.30
C ARG A 215 -9.36 -5.52 16.78
N VAL A 216 -9.10 -5.01 15.58
CA VAL A 216 -7.74 -4.89 15.04
C VAL A 216 -7.03 -3.73 15.74
N THR A 217 -5.84 -4.00 16.26
CA THR A 217 -5.02 -3.03 16.97
C THR A 217 -3.98 -2.45 16.02
N LEU A 218 -3.80 -1.13 16.08
CA LEU A 218 -2.91 -0.37 15.21
C LEU A 218 -1.98 0.49 16.07
N GLN A 219 -0.74 0.67 15.61
CA GLN A 219 0.25 1.54 16.26
C GLN A 219 0.88 2.46 15.22
N ASP A 220 0.73 3.76 15.42
CA ASP A 220 1.40 4.74 14.55
C ASP A 220 2.90 4.74 14.85
N ILE A 221 3.71 4.60 13.81
CA ILE A 221 5.17 4.71 13.86
C ILE A 221 5.59 6.15 13.49
N PHE A 222 4.94 6.73 12.49
CA PHE A 222 5.20 8.10 12.05
C PHE A 222 3.89 8.87 11.81
N LEU A 223 3.91 10.16 12.14
CA LEU A 223 2.84 11.11 11.86
C LEU A 223 3.40 12.39 11.26
N TYR A 224 2.76 12.88 10.20
CA TYR A 224 3.13 14.15 9.58
C TYR A 224 2.63 15.31 10.43
N LYS A 225 3.55 16.21 10.80
CA LYS A 225 3.26 17.38 11.62
C LYS A 225 3.94 18.61 11.06
N THR A 226 3.28 19.74 11.27
CA THR A 226 3.89 21.08 11.16
C THR A 226 4.24 21.56 12.56
N ASP A 227 5.17 22.50 12.70
CA ASP A 227 5.65 23.00 14.01
C ASP A 227 4.52 23.46 14.96
N ASN A 228 3.43 23.97 14.40
CA ASN A 228 2.28 24.48 15.17
C ASN A 228 1.15 23.46 15.35
N HIS A 229 1.31 22.23 14.86
CA HIS A 229 0.26 21.21 14.92
C HIS A 229 0.13 20.63 16.33
N ARG A 230 -1.06 20.76 16.93
CA ARG A 230 -1.37 20.25 18.28
C ARG A 230 -2.46 19.16 18.31
N GLY A 231 -2.96 18.74 17.15
CA GLY A 231 -3.98 17.71 17.05
C GLY A 231 -3.43 16.29 17.25
N GLN A 232 -4.32 15.32 17.53
CA GLN A 232 -3.94 13.91 17.68
C GLN A 232 -3.61 13.20 16.35
N GLY A 233 -4.13 13.71 15.22
CA GLY A 233 -3.86 13.18 13.88
C GLY A 233 -2.68 13.87 13.19
N TYR A 234 -2.59 13.72 11.88
CA TYR A 234 -1.61 14.43 11.06
C TYR A 234 -2.05 15.88 10.76
N SER A 235 -1.10 16.74 10.40
CA SER A 235 -1.39 18.10 9.95
C SER A 235 -1.90 18.13 8.50
N HIS A 236 -2.97 18.87 8.23
CA HIS A 236 -3.48 19.07 6.87
C HIS A 236 -2.80 20.24 6.13
N GLU A 237 -1.93 20.98 6.82
CA GLU A 237 -1.18 22.12 6.28
C GLU A 237 0.14 21.67 5.65
N GLY A 238 0.57 22.38 4.61
CA GLY A 238 1.87 22.18 3.98
C GLY A 238 3.06 22.58 4.88
N GLY A 239 4.27 22.23 4.45
CA GLY A 239 5.52 22.67 5.09
C GLY A 239 5.94 21.90 6.35
N GLY A 240 5.29 20.78 6.65
CA GLY A 240 5.65 19.90 7.76
C GLY A 240 6.56 18.74 7.36
N THR A 241 6.80 17.83 8.31
CA THR A 241 7.59 16.62 8.10
C THR A 241 6.96 15.41 8.79
N LEU A 242 7.33 14.21 8.38
CA LEU A 242 7.02 12.98 9.11
C LEU A 242 7.90 12.90 10.35
N GLU A 243 7.25 12.87 11.52
CA GLU A 243 7.90 12.71 12.81
C GLU A 243 7.60 11.32 13.38
N PRO A 244 8.59 10.66 14.00
CA PRO A 244 8.34 9.41 14.69
C PRO A 244 7.50 9.63 15.95
N THR A 245 6.65 8.65 16.27
CA THR A 245 5.77 8.68 17.45
C THR A 245 6.46 8.22 18.73
N GLY A 246 7.69 7.69 18.63
CA GLY A 246 8.42 7.08 19.74
C GLY A 246 8.26 5.56 19.83
N PHE A 247 7.38 4.95 19.02
CA PHE A 247 7.12 3.52 19.03
C PHE A 247 7.90 2.82 17.91
N PRO A 248 8.93 2.01 18.23
CA PRO A 248 9.61 1.20 17.24
C PRO A 248 8.73 0.03 16.77
N PRO A 249 8.85 -0.40 15.51
CA PRO A 249 8.05 -1.50 14.99
C PRO A 249 8.48 -2.87 15.53
N LYS A 250 7.58 -3.86 15.52
CA LYS A 250 7.89 -5.23 16.00
C LYS A 250 8.85 -5.99 15.07
N PHE A 251 8.92 -5.61 13.82
CA PHE A 251 9.70 -6.31 12.78
C PHE A 251 11.18 -5.87 12.71
N LEU A 252 11.72 -5.18 13.72
CA LEU A 252 13.14 -4.79 13.76
C LEU A 252 14.11 -5.98 13.76
N ASP A 253 13.74 -7.11 14.36
CA ASP A 253 14.60 -8.30 14.34
C ASP A 253 14.56 -9.01 12.98
N GLN A 254 13.41 -9.00 12.30
CA GLN A 254 13.31 -9.45 10.91
C GLN A 254 14.19 -8.60 10.00
N PHE A 255 14.20 -7.28 10.17
CA PHE A 255 15.08 -6.39 9.41
C PHE A 255 16.55 -6.77 9.52
N LYS A 256 17.04 -7.09 10.72
CA LYS A 256 18.43 -7.54 10.92
C LYS A 256 18.74 -8.84 10.18
N GLN A 257 17.79 -9.77 10.10
CA GLN A 257 17.95 -11.02 9.34
C GLN A 257 18.11 -10.77 7.83
N TYR A 258 17.48 -9.70 7.33
CA TYR A 258 17.62 -9.24 5.95
C TYR A 258 18.77 -8.22 5.76
N GLY A 259 19.64 -8.05 6.76
CA GLY A 259 20.83 -7.18 6.67
C GLY A 259 20.58 -5.70 6.96
N PHE A 260 19.37 -5.32 7.38
CA PHE A 260 19.05 -3.94 7.75
C PHE A 260 19.29 -3.70 9.25
N ASN A 261 20.16 -2.75 9.56
CA ASN A 261 20.37 -2.26 10.92
C ASN A 261 19.92 -0.80 11.03
N LEU A 262 18.61 -0.59 11.12
CA LEU A 262 18.04 0.74 11.21
C LEU A 262 18.38 1.38 12.57
N PRO A 263 19.00 2.59 12.58
CA PRO A 263 19.36 3.22 13.83
C PRO A 263 18.10 3.65 14.60
N ALA A 264 18.07 3.38 15.90
CA ALA A 264 16.91 3.68 16.77
C ALA A 264 16.46 5.15 16.72
N ARG A 265 17.35 6.08 16.33
CA ARG A 265 17.05 7.50 16.13
C ARG A 265 15.96 7.75 15.08
N ILE A 266 15.75 6.83 14.14
CA ILE A 266 14.67 6.93 13.15
C ILE A 266 13.29 6.91 13.83
N PHE A 267 13.16 6.17 14.93
CA PHE A 267 11.89 5.96 15.64
C PHE A 267 11.76 6.76 16.96
N LYS A 268 12.81 7.48 17.36
CA LYS A 268 12.81 8.31 18.57
C LYS A 268 12.59 9.77 18.17
N GLY A 269 11.47 10.36 18.60
CA GLY A 269 11.18 11.78 18.41
C GLY A 269 12.28 12.63 19.03
N GLY A 270 12.80 13.58 18.26
CA GLY A 270 13.75 14.57 18.74
C GLY A 270 13.02 15.72 19.40
N SER A 271 12.98 15.74 20.73
CA SER A 271 13.17 17.00 21.45
C SER A 271 14.69 17.21 21.53
N PHE A 272 15.21 18.13 20.71
CA PHE A 272 16.48 18.78 21.01
C PHE A 272 16.24 19.82 22.09
#